data_AF-A0AAC8ZYY2-F1
#
_entry.id   AF-A0AAC8ZYY2-F1
#
_cell.length_a   1.000
_cell.length_b   1.000
_cell.length_c   1.000
_cell.angle_alpha   90.00
_cell.angle_beta   90.00
_cell.angle_gamma   90.00
#
_symmetry.space_group_name_H-M   'P 1'
#
loop_
_entity.id
_entity.type
_entity.pdbx_description
1 polymer ?
#
loop_
_entity_poly.entity_id
_entity_poly.type
_entity_poly.pdbx_seq_one_letter_code
_entity_poly.pdbx_strand_id
1 'polypeptide(L)'
;MDNNERFYEPKNSKDAMRFIERLFNSYKDSPLTQSLLVYHQKLINQLRDNIEPAAKTEGIESRVKSAQNMQRIMADWVQIKMAGKPYNGRMHHFDFQPDSAQQKFKRNNIKLSNNGGHQSSRH
;
A
#
# COMPACT_ATOMS: atom_id res chain seq x y z
N MET A 1 -38.86 2.49 0.38
CA MET A 1 -37.72 3.26 0.92
C MET A 1 -36.57 2.27 1.05
N ASP A 2 -35.75 2.16 0.01
CA ASP A 2 -34.67 1.17 -0.10
C ASP A 2 -33.47 1.69 0.73
N ASN A 3 -33.39 1.27 2.00
CA ASN A 3 -32.30 1.60 2.91
C ASN A 3 -31.07 0.76 2.56
N ASN A 4 -30.52 0.99 1.37
CA ASN A 4 -29.32 0.33 0.89
C ASN A 4 -28.22 1.38 0.73
N GLU A 5 -28.07 2.22 1.76
CA GLU A 5 -26.76 2.78 2.09
C GLU A 5 -25.83 1.58 2.23
N ARG A 6 -25.11 1.31 1.16
CA ARG A 6 -24.26 0.15 0.95
C ARG A 6 -23.06 0.29 1.90
N PHE A 7 -23.30 0.13 3.20
CA PHE A 7 -22.27 0.09 4.21
C PHE A 7 -21.29 -1.01 3.80
N TYR A 8 -20.11 -0.58 3.37
CA TYR A 8 -19.07 -1.51 2.94
C TYR A 8 -18.57 -2.26 4.16
N GLU A 9 -19.09 -3.45 4.39
CA GLU A 9 -18.53 -4.40 5.35
C GLU A 9 -17.38 -5.17 4.67
N PRO A 10 -16.15 -5.05 5.18
CA PRO A 10 -15.05 -5.83 4.65
C PRO A 10 -15.30 -7.32 4.96
N LYS A 11 -15.51 -8.11 3.91
CA LYS A 11 -15.81 -9.54 4.03
C LYS A 11 -14.62 -10.39 4.49
N ASN A 12 -13.40 -9.89 4.26
CA ASN A 12 -12.14 -10.58 4.58
C ASN A 12 -11.11 -9.58 5.11
N SER A 13 -10.14 -10.08 5.89
CA SER A 13 -9.04 -9.27 6.42
C SER A 13 -8.27 -8.51 5.31
N LYS A 14 -8.10 -9.11 4.12
CA LYS A 14 -7.47 -8.50 2.95
C LYS A 14 -8.22 -7.30 2.39
N ASP A 15 -9.55 -7.37 2.33
CA ASP A 15 -10.40 -6.28 1.83
C ASP A 15 -10.40 -5.11 2.80
N ALA A 16 -10.45 -5.40 4.11
CA ALA A 16 -10.30 -4.39 5.16
C ALA A 16 -8.96 -3.65 5.04
N MET A 17 -7.85 -4.38 4.87
CA MET A 17 -6.53 -3.79 4.64
C MET A 17 -6.50 -2.93 3.36
N ARG A 18 -7.13 -3.38 2.27
CA ARG A 18 -7.20 -2.59 1.02
C ARG A 18 -7.98 -1.30 1.18
N PHE A 19 -9.08 -1.34 1.92
CA PHE A 19 -9.87 -0.14 2.20
C PHE A 19 -9.05 0.89 2.99
N ILE A 20 -8.33 0.42 4.01
CA ILE A 20 -7.47 1.26 4.84
C ILE A 20 -6.29 1.82 4.02
N GLU A 21 -5.66 1.03 3.15
CA GLU A 21 -4.60 1.50 2.24
C GLU A 21 -5.08 2.67 1.37
N ARG A 22 -6.27 2.55 0.76
CA ARG A 22 -6.84 3.63 -0.07
C ARG A 22 -7.15 4.88 0.74
N LEU A 23 -7.74 4.72 1.91
CA LEU A 23 -8.02 5.84 2.81
C LEU A 23 -6.73 6.54 3.23
N PHE A 24 -5.72 5.80 3.69
CA PHE A 24 -4.45 6.38 4.06
C PHE A 24 -3.83 7.18 2.91
N ASN A 25 -3.82 6.62 1.71
CA ASN A 25 -3.27 7.30 0.54
C ASN A 25 -4.08 8.53 0.11
N SER A 26 -5.38 8.61 0.41
CA SER A 26 -6.20 9.76 0.03
C SER A 26 -5.90 11.00 0.87
N TYR A 27 -5.52 10.83 2.14
CA TYR A 27 -5.25 11.94 3.06
C TYR A 27 -3.77 12.11 3.43
N LYS A 28 -2.84 11.27 2.94
CA LYS A 28 -1.42 11.34 3.32
C LYS A 28 -0.80 12.73 3.10
N ASP A 29 -1.25 13.44 2.07
CA ASP A 29 -0.75 14.74 1.67
C ASP A 29 -1.52 15.89 2.35
N SER A 30 -2.65 15.59 2.98
CA SER A 30 -3.46 16.55 3.72
C SER A 30 -2.72 17.11 4.95
N PRO A 31 -3.08 18.32 5.40
CA PRO A 31 -2.57 18.88 6.66
C PRO A 31 -3.04 18.03 7.86
N LEU A 32 -2.17 17.90 8.87
CA LEU A 32 -2.51 17.18 10.09
C LEU A 32 -3.49 18.02 10.92
N THR A 33 -4.77 17.63 10.90
CA THR A 33 -5.81 18.24 11.74
C THR A 33 -6.18 17.30 12.88
N GLN A 34 -6.71 17.85 13.97
CA GLN A 34 -7.13 17.05 15.13
C GLN A 34 -8.22 16.02 14.75
N SER A 35 -9.17 16.41 13.91
CA SER A 35 -10.22 15.51 13.41
C SER A 35 -9.65 14.38 12.55
N LEU A 36 -8.66 14.67 11.71
CA LEU A 36 -7.96 13.67 10.92
C LEU A 36 -7.17 12.70 11.81
N LEU A 37 -6.52 13.20 12.88
CA LEU A 37 -5.79 12.35 13.82
C LEU A 37 -6.71 11.40 14.59
N VAL A 38 -7.87 11.89 15.05
CA VAL A 38 -8.89 11.03 15.68
C VAL A 38 -9.40 9.98 14.69
N TYR A 39 -9.67 10.37 13.46
CA TYR A 39 -10.09 9.43 12.42
C TYR A 39 -8.99 8.38 12.12
N HIS A 40 -7.73 8.82 12.06
CA HIS A 40 -6.58 7.95 11.85
C HIS A 40 -6.42 6.92 12.98
N GLN A 41 -6.55 7.34 14.24
CA GLN A 41 -6.54 6.44 15.39
C GLN A 41 -7.65 5.38 15.31
N LYS A 42 -8.84 5.74 14.83
CA LYS A 42 -9.93 4.77 14.60
C LYS A 42 -9.52 3.69 13.59
N LEU A 43 -8.81 4.05 12.52
CA LEU A 43 -8.33 3.07 11.52
C LEU A 43 -7.28 2.12 12.12
N ILE A 44 -6.35 2.63 12.94
CA ILE A 44 -5.36 1.80 13.65
C ILE A 44 -6.05 0.81 14.59
N ASN A 45 -7.04 1.28 15.37
CA ASN A 45 -7.81 0.41 16.26
C ASN A 45 -8.59 -0.63 15.46
N GLN A 46 -9.15 -0.27 14.30
CA GLN A 46 -9.83 -1.23 13.43
C GLN A 46 -8.89 -2.31 12.90
N LEU A 47 -7.66 -1.96 12.52
CA LEU A 47 -6.61 -2.92 12.16
C LEU A 47 -6.31 -3.90 13.31
N ARG A 48 -6.08 -3.37 14.51
CA ARG A 48 -5.71 -4.18 15.68
C ARG A 48 -6.85 -5.07 16.18
N ASP A 49 -8.05 -4.51 16.30
CA ASP A 49 -9.15 -5.14 17.01
C ASP A 49 -10.04 -5.99 16.10
N ASN A 50 -10.00 -5.79 14.77
CA ASN A 50 -10.80 -6.58 13.81
C ASN A 50 -9.92 -7.36 12.81
N ILE A 51 -8.95 -6.70 12.17
CA ILE A 51 -8.21 -7.31 11.05
C ILE A 51 -7.19 -8.34 11.54
N GLU A 52 -6.42 -8.03 12.59
CA GLU A 52 -5.50 -9.00 13.18
C GLU A 52 -6.19 -10.29 13.67
N PRO A 53 -7.25 -10.24 14.49
CA PRO A 53 -7.93 -11.46 14.92
C PRO A 53 -8.59 -12.19 13.74
N ALA A 54 -9.18 -11.48 12.78
CA ALA A 54 -9.71 -12.11 11.58
C ALA A 54 -8.62 -12.85 10.77
N ALA A 55 -7.45 -12.23 10.56
CA ALA A 55 -6.33 -12.84 9.86
C ALA A 55 -5.75 -14.06 10.61
N LYS A 56 -5.76 -14.03 11.95
CA LYS A 56 -5.38 -15.18 12.79
C LYS A 56 -6.40 -16.31 12.66
N THR A 57 -7.70 -16.02 12.68
CA THR A 57 -8.78 -17.01 12.48
C THR A 57 -8.72 -17.63 11.08
N GLU A 58 -8.38 -16.84 10.06
CA GLU A 58 -8.16 -17.32 8.69
C GLU A 58 -6.87 -18.16 8.56
N GLY A 59 -5.97 -18.15 9.55
CA GLY A 59 -4.71 -18.90 9.53
C GLY A 59 -3.65 -18.34 8.59
N ILE A 60 -3.73 -17.05 8.22
CA ILE A 60 -2.84 -16.46 7.22
C ILE A 60 -1.89 -15.46 7.88
N GLU A 61 -0.73 -15.96 8.32
CA GLU A 61 0.28 -15.16 9.02
C GLU A 61 0.79 -13.96 8.19
N SER A 62 0.82 -14.08 6.86
CA SER A 62 1.22 -12.97 6.00
C SER A 62 0.29 -11.76 6.17
N ARG A 63 -1.01 -11.97 6.40
CA ARG A 63 -1.99 -10.89 6.62
C ARG A 63 -1.81 -10.25 7.99
N VAL A 64 -1.45 -11.02 9.01
CA VAL A 64 -1.10 -10.48 10.34
C VAL A 64 0.11 -9.56 10.24
N LYS A 65 1.18 -10.03 9.56
CA LYS A 65 2.39 -9.22 9.31
C LYS A 65 2.07 -7.96 8.51
N SER A 66 1.23 -8.06 7.47
CA SER A 66 0.80 -6.91 6.70
C SER A 66 0.02 -5.90 7.55
N ALA A 67 -0.89 -6.34 8.42
CA ALA A 67 -1.63 -5.46 9.32
C ALA A 67 -0.68 -4.71 10.28
N GLN A 68 0.32 -5.40 10.84
CA GLN A 68 1.35 -4.79 11.68
C GLN A 68 2.21 -3.77 10.91
N ASN A 69 2.60 -4.09 9.67
CA ASN A 69 3.29 -3.14 8.81
C ASN A 69 2.45 -1.89 8.56
N MET A 70 1.16 -2.05 8.25
CA MET A 70 0.25 -0.93 8.05
C MET A 70 0.17 -0.02 9.29
N GLN A 71 0.05 -0.60 10.49
CA GLN A 71 0.07 0.16 11.74
C GLN A 71 1.36 0.97 11.91
N ARG A 72 2.51 0.36 11.61
CA ARG A 72 3.81 1.04 11.69
C ARG A 72 3.90 2.22 10.73
N ILE A 73 3.51 2.02 9.48
CA ILE A 73 3.52 3.06 8.43
C ILE A 73 2.63 4.25 8.83
N MET A 74 1.46 3.94 9.38
CA MET A 74 0.51 4.92 9.89
C MET A 74 1.09 5.72 11.06
N ALA A 75 1.70 5.04 12.04
CA ALA A 75 2.37 5.70 13.16
C ALA A 75 3.54 6.60 12.71
N ASP A 76 4.38 6.12 11.79
CA ASP A 76 5.49 6.88 11.21
C ASP A 76 4.98 8.13 10.48
N TRP A 77 3.87 8.05 9.75
CA TRP A 77 3.26 9.19 9.09
C TRP A 77 2.86 10.30 10.09
N VAL A 78 2.22 9.94 11.21
CA VAL A 78 1.86 10.91 12.25
C VAL A 78 3.11 11.56 12.83
N GLN A 79 4.14 10.77 13.15
CA GLN A 79 5.40 11.30 13.69
C GLN A 79 6.08 12.27 12.72
N ILE A 80 6.13 11.94 11.43
CA ILE A 80 6.72 12.79 10.38
C ILE A 80 5.94 14.12 10.25
N LYS A 81 4.61 14.06 10.27
CA LYS A 81 3.75 15.26 10.21
C LYS A 81 3.89 16.12 11.47
N MET A 82 3.95 15.51 12.66
CA MET A 82 4.19 16.22 13.92
C MET A 82 5.58 16.88 13.96
N ALA A 83 6.57 16.27 13.31
CA ALA A 83 7.91 16.86 13.13
C ALA A 83 7.95 17.99 12.08
N GLY A 84 6.82 18.34 11.46
CA GLY A 84 6.74 19.38 10.42
C GLY A 84 7.40 18.98 9.09
N LYS A 85 7.68 17.69 8.88
CA LYS A 85 8.33 17.18 7.66
C LYS A 85 7.29 16.70 6.64
N PRO A 86 7.55 16.88 5.33
CA PRO A 86 6.71 16.29 4.30
C PRO A 86 6.84 14.75 4.33
N TYR A 87 5.72 14.06 4.10
CA TYR A 87 5.69 12.61 4.05
C TYR A 87 5.93 12.11 2.62
N ASN A 88 7.18 11.72 2.33
CA ASN A 88 7.63 11.33 0.98
C ASN A 88 7.45 9.83 0.72
N GLY A 89 6.26 9.31 1.00
CA GLY A 89 5.92 7.92 0.74
C GLY A 89 4.42 7.71 0.60
N ARG A 90 4.04 6.49 0.27
CA ARG A 90 2.66 6.01 0.18
C ARG A 90 2.60 4.56 0.62
N MET A 91 1.41 4.09 0.94
CA MET A 91 1.20 2.67 1.23
C MET A 91 0.82 1.96 -0.06
N HIS A 92 1.52 0.86 -0.39
CA HIS A 92 1.19 0.04 -1.54
C HIS A 92 1.39 -1.44 -1.22
N HIS A 93 0.38 -2.26 -1.51
CA HIS A 93 0.36 -3.68 -1.14
C HIS A 93 0.62 -3.90 0.36
N PHE A 94 0.03 -3.05 1.20
CA PHE A 94 0.19 -3.08 2.66
C PHE A 94 1.61 -2.82 3.17
N ASP A 95 2.49 -2.28 2.33
CA ASP A 95 3.88 -1.95 2.64
C ASP A 95 4.19 -0.48 2.34
N PHE A 96 5.27 0.04 2.91
CA PHE A 96 5.75 1.39 2.69
C PHE A 96 6.46 1.45 1.35
N GLN A 97 5.97 2.31 0.46
CA GLN A 97 6.65 2.64 -0.77
C GLN A 97 7.08 4.11 -0.75
N PRO A 98 8.39 4.41 -0.75
CA PRO A 98 8.85 5.79 -0.87
C PRO A 98 8.44 6.35 -2.24
N ASP A 99 8.15 7.65 -2.30
CA ASP A 99 7.68 8.30 -3.54
C ASP A 99 8.74 8.21 -4.66
N SER A 100 10.02 8.24 -4.27
CA SER A 100 11.18 8.02 -5.15
C SER A 100 11.35 6.59 -5.63
N ALA A 101 10.57 5.62 -5.15
CA ALA A 101 10.59 4.23 -5.64
C ALA A 101 9.80 4.02 -6.94
N GLN A 102 9.40 5.11 -7.64
CA GLN A 102 8.94 5.00 -9.03
C GLN A 102 9.95 4.17 -9.83
N GLN A 103 9.44 3.06 -10.33
CA GLN A 103 10.19 1.98 -10.96
C GLN A 103 11.18 2.55 -11.97
N LYS A 104 12.48 2.43 -11.69
CA LYS A 104 13.48 2.40 -12.76
C LYS A 104 13.14 1.19 -13.62
N PHE A 105 12.35 1.38 -14.67
CA PHE A 105 12.19 0.38 -15.72
C PHE A 105 13.60 0.01 -16.17
N LYS A 106 14.05 -1.21 -15.85
CA LYS A 106 15.29 -1.72 -16.41
C LYS A 106 15.07 -1.81 -17.90
N ARG A 107 15.70 -0.91 -18.65
CA ARG A 107 15.75 -0.98 -20.11
C ARG A 107 16.59 -2.20 -20.45
N ASN A 108 15.96 -3.36 -20.51
CA ASN A 108 16.58 -4.54 -21.09
C ASN A 108 16.70 -4.23 -22.59
N ASN A 109 17.85 -3.72 -23.00
CA ASN A 109 18.23 -3.69 -24.42
C ASN A 109 18.39 -5.15 -24.86
N ILE A 110 17.27 -5.83 -25.16
CA ILE A 110 17.30 -7.10 -25.87
C ILE A 110 17.78 -6.75 -27.27
N LYS A 111 19.09 -6.88 -27.51
CA LYS A 111 19.64 -6.94 -28.86
C LYS A 111 19.22 -8.28 -29.47
N LEU A 112 18.02 -8.33 -30.01
CA LEU A 112 17.63 -9.36 -30.96
C LEU A 112 18.06 -8.87 -32.35
N SER A 113 19.30 -9.14 -32.74
CA SER A 113 19.70 -9.07 -34.14
C SER A 113 20.19 -10.44 -34.56
N ASN A 114 19.36 -11.03 -35.41
CA ASN A 114 19.43 -12.37 -35.95
C ASN A 114 20.82 -12.79 -36.43
N ASN A 115 21.17 -14.01 -36.04
CA ASN A 115 21.89 -14.96 -36.86
C ASN A 115 21.24 -15.02 -38.26
N GLY A 116 21.98 -14.61 -39.29
CA GLY A 116 21.57 -14.65 -40.69
C GLY A 116 22.81 -14.82 -41.56
N GLY A 117 23.22 -16.07 -41.75
CA GLY A 117 24.28 -16.42 -42.69
C GLY A 117 23.90 -16.04 -44.12
N HIS A 118 24.90 -15.56 -44.87
CA HIS A 118 25.12 -15.68 -46.31
C HIS A 118 25.99 -14.52 -46.77
N GLN A 119 27.26 -14.80 -47.09
CA GLN A 119 27.97 -14.15 -48.19
C GLN A 119 29.21 -14.98 -48.53
N SER A 120 28.99 -15.98 -49.37
CA SER A 120 30.01 -16.48 -50.28
C SER A 120 30.35 -15.35 -51.25
N SER A 121 31.63 -14.97 -51.33
CA SER A 121 32.15 -14.26 -52.50
C SER A 121 33.57 -14.72 -52.79
N ARG A 122 33.76 -15.14 -54.03
CA ARG A 122 35.01 -15.58 -54.65
C ARG A 122 35.93 -14.37 -54.87
N HIS A 123 37.22 -14.53 -54.60
CA HIS A 123 38.30 -14.17 -55.53
C HIS A 123 39.60 -14.83 -55.12
#